data_AF-K1U693-F1
#
_entry.id   AF-K1U693-F1
#
_cell.length_a   1.000
_cell.length_b   1.000
_cell.length_c   1.000
_cell.angle_alpha   90.00
_cell.angle_beta   90.00
_cell.angle_gamma   90.00
#
_symmetry.space_group_name_H-M   'P 1'
#
loop_
_entity.id
_entity.type
_entity.pdbx_description
1 polymer ?
#
loop_
_entity_poly.entity_id
_entity_poly.type
_entity_poly.pdbx_seq_one_letter_code
_entity_poly.pdbx_strand_id
1 'polypeptide(L)' 'MSGNTTFLICSEDDKIDEIIEIIKDHSHKRKQFVPSAASYGVGSYTSFPVEVFVGGATIFVTNIERFEKV' A
#
# COMPACT_ATOMS: atom_id res chain seq x y z
N MET A 1 -11.87 7.14 5.08
CA MET A 1 -10.84 6.56 5.98
C MET A 1 -10.07 5.53 5.18
N SER A 2 -8.75 5.66 5.10
CA SER A 2 -7.87 4.70 4.45
C SER A 2 -7.44 3.69 5.51
N GLY A 3 -8.00 2.48 5.48
CA GLY A 3 -7.50 1.37 6.28
C GLY A 3 -6.39 0.67 5.49
N ASN A 4 -5.23 0.50 6.12
CA ASN A 4 -4.18 -0.37 5.61
C ASN A 4 -4.12 -1.65 6.44
N THR A 5 -3.49 -2.67 5.87
CA THR A 5 -3.21 -3.93 6.55
C THR A 5 -1.72 -4.19 6.43
N THR A 6 -1.08 -4.48 7.56
CA THR A 6 0.32 -4.89 7.60
C THR A 6 0.38 -6.38 7.89
N PHE A 7 1.09 -7.13 7.04
CA PHE A 7 1.41 -8.53 7.27
C PHE A 7 2.85 -8.65 7.77
N LEU A 8 3.07 -9.56 8.72
CA LEU A 8 4.40 -10.00 9.12
C LEU A 8 4.57 -11.44 8.67
N ILE A 9 5.54 -11.70 7.80
CA ILE A 9 5.76 -13.00 7.17
C ILE A 9 7.19 -13.43 7.49
N CYS A 10 7.34 -14.56 8.16
CA CYS A 10 8.63 -15.22 8.37
C CYS A 10 8.69 -16.43 7.45
N SER A 11 9.74 -16.55 6.66
CA SER A 11 9.92 -17.62 5.68
C SER A 11 11.40 -17.95 5.52
N GLU A 12 11.66 -19.14 4.95
CA GLU A 12 12.97 -19.52 4.44
C GLU A 12 13.42 -18.59 3.29
N ASP A 13 14.73 -18.37 3.17
CA ASP A 13 15.36 -17.45 2.22
C ASP A 13 15.02 -17.76 0.75
N ASP A 14 14.89 -19.03 0.41
CA ASP A 14 14.61 -19.50 -0.96
C ASP A 14 13.18 -19.19 -1.44
N LYS A 15 12.28 -18.81 -0.54
CA LYS A 15 10.88 -18.46 -0.85
C LYS A 15 10.61 -16.96 -0.93
N ILE A 16 11.60 -16.13 -0.61
CA ILE A 16 11.40 -14.67 -0.52
C ILE A 16 10.91 -14.09 -1.86
N ASP A 17 11.52 -14.48 -2.97
CA ASP A 17 11.13 -14.01 -4.30
C ASP A 17 9.71 -14.46 -4.68
N GLU A 18 9.33 -15.69 -4.36
CA GLU A 18 7.98 -16.21 -4.59
C GLU A 18 6.94 -15.39 -3.80
N ILE A 19 7.22 -15.11 -2.52
CA ILE A 19 6.34 -14.30 -1.67
C ILE A 19 6.18 -12.89 -2.25
N ILE A 20 7.26 -12.28 -2.73
CA ILE A 20 7.21 -10.93 -3.33
C ILE A 20 6.35 -10.93 -4.59
N GLU A 21 6.48 -11.93 -5.46
CA GLU A 21 5.64 -12.04 -6.66
C GLU A 21 4.16 -12.25 -6.31
N ILE A 22 3.84 -13.09 -5.33
CA ILE A 22 2.46 -13.24 -4.83
C ILE A 22 1.91 -11.90 -4.32
N ILE A 23 2.67 -11.18 -3.49
CA ILE A 23 2.22 -9.87 -2.97
C ILE A 23 1.97 -8.90 -4.10
N LYS A 24 2.84 -8.86 -5.11
CA LYS A 24 2.75 -7.99 -6.28
C LYS A 24 1.54 -8.30 -7.16
N ASP A 25 1.23 -9.59 -7.36
CA ASP A 25 0.07 -10.06 -8.14
C ASP A 25 -1.27 -9.74 -7.46
N HIS A 26 -1.26 -9.59 -6.14
CA HIS A 26 -2.48 -9.33 -5.37
C HIS A 26 -2.60 -7.88 -4.88
N SER A 27 -1.52 -7.11 -4.91
CA SER A 27 -1.46 -5.73 -4.40
C SER A 27 -1.16 -4.75 -5.52
N HIS A 28 -2.17 -4.44 -6.33
CA HIS A 28 -2.04 -3.47 -7.43
C HIS A 28 -2.39 -2.04 -7.02
N LYS A 29 -1.65 -1.08 -7.57
CA LYS A 29 -1.98 0.35 -7.47
C LYS A 29 -3.23 0.61 -8.30
N ARG A 30 -4.24 1.25 -7.70
CA ARG A 30 -5.43 1.75 -8.38
C ARG A 30 -5.41 3.27 -8.41
N LYS A 31 -5.82 3.84 -9.55
CA LYS A 31 -6.09 5.28 -9.66
C LYS A 31 -7.33 5.59 -8.84
N GLN A 32 -7.19 6.50 -7.89
CA GLN A 32 -8.31 6.99 -7.09
C GLN A 32 -8.40 8.49 -7.23
N PHE A 33 -9.61 8.97 -7.53
CA PHE A 33 -9.92 10.39 -7.50
C PHE A 33 -10.25 10.79 -6.07
N VAL A 34 -9.45 11.69 -5.49
CA VAL A 34 -9.74 12.28 -4.19
C VAL A 34 -10.32 13.68 -4.43
N PRO A 35 -11.48 14.02 -3.82
CA PRO A 35 -12.01 15.38 -3.91
C PRO A 35 -10.96 16.36 -3.37
N SER A 36 -10.57 17.33 -4.19
CA SER A 36 -9.82 18.49 -3.69
C SER A 36 -10.73 19.21 -2.67
N ALA A 37 -10.20 19.52 -1.49
CA ALA A 37 -10.95 20.30 -0.50
C ALA A 37 -11.18 21.69 -1.10
N ALA A 38 -12.42 21.96 -1.54
CA ALA A 38 -12.79 23.30 -1.95
C ALA A 38 -12.68 24.21 -0.73
N SER A 39 -11.71 25.13 -0.73
CA SER A 39 -11.67 26.22 0.23
C SER A 39 -12.96 27.02 0.08
N TYR A 40 -13.78 27.07 1.12
CA TYR A 40 -15.00 27.87 1.18
C TYR A 40 -14.62 29.36 1.16
N GLY A 41 -14.48 29.92 -0.04
CA GLY A 41 -14.33 31.34 -0.32
C GLY A 41 -15.30 31.73 -1.42
N VAL A 42 -16.02 32.84 -1.23
CA VAL A 42 -17.11 33.33 -2.09
C VAL A 42 -16.69 33.38 -3.57
N GLY A 43 -17.12 32.39 -4.33
CA GLY A 43 -16.80 32.21 -5.74
C GLY A 43 -16.83 30.72 -6.06
N SER A 44 -17.81 30.29 -6.87
CA SER A 44 -18.02 28.87 -7.16
C SER A 44 -16.85 28.30 -7.98
N TYR A 45 -15.79 27.85 -7.30
CA TYR A 45 -14.71 27.10 -7.93
C TYR A 45 -15.11 25.63 -7.97
N THR A 46 -15.29 25.10 -9.17
CA THR A 46 -15.45 23.66 -9.40
C THR A 46 -14.21 22.95 -8.87
N SER A 47 -14.36 22.19 -7.79
CA SER A 47 -13.27 21.38 -7.25
C SER A 47 -12.98 20.24 -8.23
N PHE A 48 -11.86 20.32 -8.95
CA PHE A 48 -11.42 19.22 -9.81
C PHE A 48 -10.85 18.11 -8.92
N PRO A 49 -11.30 16.86 -9.09
CA PRO A 49 -10.75 15.74 -8.33
C PRO A 49 -9.28 15.53 -8.71
N VAL A 50 -8.42 15.34 -7.70
CA VAL A 50 -7.00 15.03 -7.93
C VAL A 50 -6.86 13.52 -8.09
N GLU A 51 -6.19 13.09 -9.17
CA GLU A 51 -5.84 11.69 -9.38
C GLU A 51 -4.65 11.32 -8.49
N VAL A 52 -4.85 10.39 -7.57
CA VAL A 52 -3.78 9.81 -6.74
C VAL A 52 -3.69 8.31 -6.97
N PHE A 53 -2.47 7.77 -6.90
CA PHE A 53 -2.25 6.33 -6.91
C PHE A 53 -2.41 5.81 -5.49
N VAL A 54 -3.45 5.02 -5.24
CA VAL A 54 -3.74 4.40 -3.94
C VAL A 54 -3.63 2.88 -4.08
N GLY A 55 -3.00 2.21 -3.13
CA GLY A 55 -2.77 0.76 -3.18
C GLY A 55 -1.34 0.41 -3.59
N GLY A 56 -1.12 -0.85 -3.94
CA GLY A 56 0.24 -1.42 -3.93
C GLY A 56 0.62 -1.96 -2.56
N ALA A 57 1.68 -2.75 -2.52
CA ALA A 57 2.33 -3.16 -1.28
C ALA A 57 3.65 -2.41 -1.09
N THR A 58 3.95 -2.04 0.15
CA THR A 58 5.28 -1.63 0.58
C THR A 58 5.87 -2.80 1.36
N ILE A 59 7.00 -3.34 0.89
CA ILE A 59 7.61 -4.55 1.42
C ILE A 59 8.97 -4.19 2.02
N PHE A 60 9.22 -4.63 3.25
CA PHE A 60 10.53 -4.60 3.89
C PHE A 60 10.99 -6.04 4.10
N VAL A 61 12.21 -6.36 3.69
CA VAL A 61 12.83 -7.67 3.90
C VAL A 61 13.95 -7.50 4.93
N THR A 62 13.92 -8.29 5.99
CA THR A 62 14.90 -8.23 7.08
C THR A 62 15.36 -9.64 7.43
N ASN A 63 16.67 -9.82 7.63
CA ASN A 63 17.22 -11.11 8.02
C ASN A 63 16.82 -11.46 9.46
N ILE A 64 16.58 -12.74 9.71
CA ILE A 64 16.34 -13.28 11.05
C ILE A 64 17.64 -13.88 11.58
N GLU A 65 18.16 -13.32 12.67
CA GLU A 65 19.38 -13.85 13.31
C GLU A 65 19.14 -15.19 14.01
N ARG A 66 17.94 -15.37 14.59
CA ARG A 66 17.54 -16.59 15.29
C ARG A 66 16.03 -16.79 15.22
N PHE A 67 15.60 -17.99 14.84
CA PHE A 67 14.21 -18.44 14.88
C PHE A 67 14.06 -19.60 15.86
N GLU A 68 13.04 -19.55 16.72
CA GLU A 68 12.71 -20.58 17.69
C GLU A 68 11.22 -20.93 17.58
N LYS A 69 10.91 -22.22 17.53
CA LYS A 69 9.54 -22.73 17.61
C LYS A 69 9.43 -23.64 18.83
N VAL A 70 8.66 -23.21 19.82
CA VAL A 70 8.42 -23.91 21.10
C VAL A 70 7.03 -24.52 21.10
#